data_AF-A0A9E0P893-F1
#
_entry.id   AF-A0A9E0P893-F1
#
_cell.length_a   1.000
_cell.length_b   1.000
_cell.length_c   1.000
_cell.angle_alpha   90.00
_cell.angle_beta   90.00
_cell.angle_gamma   90.00
#
_symmetry.space_group_name_H-M   'P 1'
#
loop_
_entity.id
_entity.type
_entity.pdbx_description
1 polymer ?
#
loop_
_entity_poly.entity_id
_entity_poly.type
_entity_poly.pdbx_seq_one_letter_code
_entity_poly.pdbx_strand_id
1 'polypeptide(L)'
;MPLHAIEVDPADTYYSIRHRLLWGTASPDRRRRAALLLPAHGSKIREIDLVLLQRLADRERLDIGLVTTDREIIRQARALGFPVFPNLALAEHFRPGWWRAGRKPRPLGFAPGQDHLPPAESAPHPAGIHALRALILLLAAVLILTGLALTAGVAIPTATLRIRSRQLPVQVITDFTADPALTETVAQILPARQISLDQPWEATSSATGDTAEDRRRIVEEATRGLTAAAPDLLAAELEPDERLITPSVRVNIIDETFDSAGELSLNARLEGLAVRKADLQSLVLPRLTAALPAGYAADPTGVQLGIELGGEPLANDFRVTATTVGRASIDPAALADLLRGQPAADAARYLSTAYQLAEPPYVDIRPSWWWGASRGRLPYRADRIHIEVLP
;
A
#
# COMPACT_ATOMS: atom_id res chain seq x y z
N MET A 1 40.39 -17.06 -54.66
CA MET A 1 40.96 -16.16 -55.69
C MET A 1 42.45 -16.48 -55.78
N PRO A 2 43.00 -16.77 -56.96
CA PRO A 2 44.40 -17.18 -57.08
C PRO A 2 45.31 -16.04 -56.62
N LEU A 3 46.24 -16.34 -55.71
CA LEU A 3 47.29 -15.42 -55.30
C LEU A 3 48.44 -15.54 -56.30
N HIS A 4 48.92 -14.42 -56.85
CA HIS A 4 50.12 -14.44 -57.66
C HIS A 4 51.33 -14.12 -56.78
N ALA A 5 52.18 -15.13 -56.54
CA ALA A 5 53.41 -15.00 -55.79
C ALA A 5 54.54 -14.56 -56.74
N ILE A 6 55.14 -13.40 -56.47
CA ILE A 6 56.30 -12.89 -57.22
C ILE A 6 57.48 -12.86 -56.25
N GLU A 7 58.47 -13.72 -56.51
CA GLU A 7 59.75 -13.69 -55.81
C GLU A 7 60.61 -12.56 -56.34
N VAL A 8 61.02 -11.66 -55.43
CA VAL A 8 61.84 -10.48 -55.72
C VAL A 8 63.29 -10.82 -55.41
N ASP A 9 64.18 -10.65 -56.39
CA ASP A 9 65.62 -10.86 -56.20
C ASP A 9 66.23 -9.67 -55.41
N PRO A 10 67.25 -9.86 -54.56
CA PRO A 10 68.00 -8.76 -53.93
C PRO A 10 68.44 -7.62 -54.88
N ALA A 11 68.68 -7.93 -56.17
CA ALA A 11 69.05 -6.94 -57.19
C ALA A 11 67.85 -6.23 -57.84
N ASP A 12 66.61 -6.69 -57.61
CA ASP A 12 65.41 -6.12 -58.23
C ASP A 12 65.11 -4.71 -57.68
N THR A 13 64.96 -3.75 -58.59
CA THR A 13 64.54 -2.38 -58.28
C THR A 13 63.03 -2.20 -58.51
N TYR A 14 62.43 -1.13 -57.95
CA TYR A 14 61.02 -0.79 -58.16
C TYR A 14 60.52 -0.94 -59.62
N TYR A 15 61.32 -0.53 -60.61
CA TYR A 15 60.94 -0.63 -62.03
C TYR A 15 60.82 -2.07 -62.53
N SER A 16 61.69 -2.99 -62.06
CA SER A 16 61.60 -4.43 -62.36
C SER A 16 60.32 -5.02 -61.74
N ILE A 17 60.08 -4.71 -60.46
CA ILE A 17 58.90 -5.19 -59.73
C ILE A 17 57.61 -4.67 -60.36
N ARG A 18 57.55 -3.38 -60.72
CA ARG A 18 56.41 -2.77 -61.43
C ARG A 18 56.14 -3.48 -62.75
N HIS A 19 57.17 -3.73 -63.54
CA HIS A 19 57.02 -4.39 -64.84
C HIS A 19 56.50 -5.82 -64.69
N ARG A 20 57.02 -6.60 -63.73
CA ARG A 20 56.55 -7.97 -63.43
C ARG A 20 55.13 -7.98 -62.86
N LEU A 21 54.77 -7.02 -61.99
CA LEU A 21 53.42 -6.85 -61.46
C LEU A 21 52.41 -6.51 -62.57
N LEU A 22 52.80 -5.74 -63.58
CA LEU A 22 51.94 -5.37 -64.69
C LEU A 22 51.84 -6.47 -65.76
N TRP A 23 52.92 -7.21 -66.02
CA TRP A 23 52.95 -8.25 -67.06
C TRP A 23 52.41 -9.60 -66.57
N GLY A 24 52.75 -10.03 -65.35
CA GLY A 24 52.26 -11.28 -64.76
C GLY A 24 50.77 -11.30 -64.43
N THR A 25 50.08 -10.16 -64.59
CA THR A 25 48.66 -9.99 -64.24
C THR A 25 47.71 -9.91 -65.44
N ALA A 26 48.13 -10.30 -66.65
CA ALA A 26 47.36 -10.22 -67.90
C ALA A 26 46.16 -11.20 -68.02
N SER A 27 45.32 -11.34 -66.99
CA SER A 27 44.06 -12.10 -67.03
C SER A 27 42.83 -11.19 -66.74
N PRO A 28 41.73 -11.27 -67.51
CA PRO A 28 40.84 -10.11 -67.74
C PRO A 28 39.76 -9.87 -66.68
N ASP A 29 39.81 -10.50 -65.50
CA ASP A 29 38.69 -10.41 -64.55
C ASP A 29 39.12 -10.09 -63.10
N ARG A 30 38.38 -9.15 -62.47
CA ARG A 30 38.30 -8.71 -61.05
C ARG A 30 39.56 -8.68 -60.14
N ARG A 31 39.80 -7.50 -59.53
CA ARG A 31 40.64 -7.19 -58.32
C ARG A 31 41.73 -8.21 -57.97
N ARG A 32 42.97 -7.90 -58.36
CA ARG A 32 44.09 -8.84 -58.42
C ARG A 32 44.95 -8.76 -57.15
N ARG A 33 45.23 -9.92 -56.52
CA ARG A 33 46.08 -10.05 -55.32
C ARG A 33 47.49 -10.51 -55.70
N ALA A 34 48.50 -9.74 -55.32
CA ALA A 34 49.91 -10.07 -55.56
C ALA A 34 50.69 -10.11 -54.24
N ALA A 35 51.32 -11.26 -53.94
CA ALA A 35 52.25 -11.39 -52.83
C ALA A 35 53.67 -11.17 -53.34
N LEU A 36 54.34 -10.13 -52.85
CA LEU A 36 55.75 -9.90 -53.10
C LEU A 36 56.55 -10.61 -52.02
N LEU A 37 57.33 -11.62 -52.39
CA LEU A 37 58.28 -12.27 -51.49
C LEU A 37 59.60 -11.51 -51.56
N LEU A 38 59.92 -10.80 -50.48
CA LEU A 38 61.18 -10.08 -50.36
C LEU A 38 62.20 -10.97 -49.65
N PRO A 39 63.47 -10.96 -50.07
CA PRO A 39 64.51 -11.74 -49.43
C PRO A 39 64.71 -11.26 -47.99
N ALA A 40 65.07 -12.17 -47.09
CA ALA A 40 65.18 -11.88 -45.65
C ALA A 40 66.21 -10.78 -45.34
N HIS A 41 67.28 -10.68 -46.14
CA HIS A 41 68.32 -9.66 -46.01
C HIS A 41 68.81 -9.20 -47.39
N GLY A 42 69.17 -7.92 -47.53
CA GLY A 42 69.83 -7.38 -48.73
C GLY A 42 68.93 -6.87 -49.84
N SER A 43 67.61 -6.70 -49.61
CA SER A 43 66.73 -6.06 -50.59
C SER A 43 67.06 -4.57 -50.71
N LYS A 44 67.22 -4.06 -51.94
CA LYS A 44 67.47 -2.64 -52.21
C LYS A 44 66.22 -1.74 -52.11
N ILE A 45 65.08 -2.28 -51.68
CA ILE A 45 63.81 -1.56 -51.56
C ILE A 45 63.91 -0.55 -50.41
N ARG A 46 63.81 0.73 -50.73
CA ARG A 46 63.80 1.83 -49.75
C ARG A 46 62.37 2.27 -49.45
N GLU A 47 62.21 3.11 -48.43
CA GLU A 47 60.90 3.67 -48.06
C GLU A 47 60.20 4.36 -49.25
N ILE A 48 60.96 5.05 -50.12
CA ILE A 48 60.43 5.68 -51.32
C ILE A 48 59.84 4.67 -52.32
N ASP A 49 60.44 3.48 -52.44
CA ASP A 49 59.96 2.43 -53.34
C ASP A 49 58.66 1.81 -52.83
N LEU A 50 58.51 1.69 -51.50
CA LEU A 50 57.25 1.26 -50.88
C LEU A 50 56.13 2.28 -51.10
N VAL A 51 56.43 3.58 -51.07
CA VAL A 51 55.46 4.65 -51.40
C VAL A 51 55.08 4.60 -52.88
N LEU A 52 56.05 4.36 -53.77
CA LEU A 52 55.77 4.20 -55.20
C LEU A 52 54.93 2.95 -55.49
N LEU A 53 55.20 1.83 -54.81
CA LEU A 53 54.37 0.62 -54.85
C LEU A 53 52.96 0.89 -54.31
N GLN A 54 52.82 1.71 -53.27
CA GLN A 54 51.52 2.07 -52.70
C GLN A 54 50.69 2.83 -53.74
N ARG A 55 51.31 3.80 -54.40
CA ARG A 55 50.68 4.58 -55.46
C ARG A 55 50.34 3.73 -56.68
N LEU A 56 51.22 2.81 -57.08
CA LEU A 56 50.95 1.86 -58.16
C LEU A 56 49.74 0.97 -57.82
N ALA A 57 49.73 0.41 -56.60
CA ALA A 57 48.64 -0.42 -56.11
C ALA A 57 47.30 0.33 -56.07
N ASP A 58 47.31 1.60 -55.67
CA ASP A 58 46.12 2.44 -55.62
C ASP A 58 45.61 2.81 -57.04
N ARG A 59 46.53 3.14 -57.95
CA ARG A 59 46.21 3.50 -59.34
C ARG A 59 45.62 2.31 -60.11
N GLU A 60 46.25 1.14 -59.99
CA GLU A 60 45.86 -0.06 -60.73
C GLU A 60 44.88 -0.96 -59.94
N ARG A 61 44.42 -0.51 -58.76
CA ARG A 61 43.53 -1.23 -57.84
C ARG A 61 44.00 -2.66 -57.53
N LEU A 62 45.30 -2.79 -57.27
CA LEU A 62 45.95 -4.04 -56.90
C LEU A 62 46.01 -4.19 -55.37
N ASP A 63 45.70 -5.38 -54.89
CA ASP A 63 45.88 -5.75 -53.49
C ASP A 63 47.28 -6.38 -53.35
N ILE A 64 48.24 -5.60 -52.83
CA ILE A 64 49.62 -6.04 -52.66
C ILE A 64 49.87 -6.42 -51.20
N GLY A 65 50.34 -7.64 -50.97
CA GLY A 65 50.83 -8.12 -49.68
C GLY A 65 52.34 -8.32 -49.72
N LEU A 66 53.03 -7.92 -48.65
CA LEU A 66 54.47 -8.08 -48.53
C LEU A 66 54.76 -9.29 -47.63
N VAL A 67 55.56 -10.23 -48.13
CA VAL A 67 56.07 -11.35 -47.34
C VAL A 67 57.54 -11.09 -47.05
N THR A 68 57.84 -10.69 -45.82
CA THR A 68 59.20 -10.39 -45.37
C THR A 68 59.33 -10.62 -43.86
N THR A 69 60.53 -10.98 -43.43
CA THR A 69 60.91 -11.12 -42.02
C THR A 69 61.74 -9.94 -41.51
N ASP A 70 62.12 -8.99 -42.38
CA ASP A 70 62.91 -7.82 -42.00
C ASP A 70 62.07 -6.82 -41.20
N ARG A 71 62.47 -6.57 -39.95
CA ARG A 71 61.76 -5.68 -39.01
C ARG A 71 61.70 -4.23 -39.48
N GLU A 72 62.68 -3.76 -40.24
CA GLU A 72 62.69 -2.38 -40.72
C GLU A 72 61.66 -2.18 -41.83
N ILE A 73 61.66 -3.08 -42.82
CA ILE A 73 60.71 -3.09 -43.93
C ILE A 73 59.29 -3.34 -43.42
N ILE A 74 59.09 -4.27 -42.46
CA ILE A 74 57.77 -4.50 -41.84
C ILE A 74 57.22 -3.20 -41.23
N ARG A 75 58.07 -2.43 -40.54
CA ARG A 75 57.66 -1.20 -39.86
C ARG A 75 57.26 -0.13 -40.87
N GLN A 76 58.07 0.07 -41.91
CA GLN A 76 57.78 1.03 -42.98
C GLN A 76 56.52 0.64 -43.76
N ALA A 77 56.40 -0.63 -44.14
CA ALA A 77 55.24 -1.16 -44.87
C ALA A 77 53.93 -1.06 -44.07
N ARG A 78 53.95 -1.38 -42.76
CA ARG A 78 52.79 -1.21 -41.88
C ARG A 78 52.43 0.27 -41.70
N ALA A 79 53.42 1.15 -41.60
CA ALA A 79 53.18 2.59 -41.52
C ALA A 79 52.51 3.15 -42.79
N LEU A 80 52.73 2.53 -43.94
CA LEU A 80 52.08 2.83 -45.22
C LEU A 80 50.76 2.05 -45.42
N GLY A 81 50.38 1.19 -44.48
CA GLY A 81 49.11 0.45 -44.53
C GLY A 81 49.12 -0.77 -45.45
N PHE A 82 50.28 -1.33 -45.78
CA PHE A 82 50.38 -2.63 -46.43
C PHE A 82 50.15 -3.78 -45.45
N PRO A 83 49.43 -4.85 -45.84
CA PRO A 83 49.42 -6.08 -45.08
C PRO A 83 50.77 -6.78 -45.24
N VAL A 84 51.42 -7.08 -44.11
CA VAL A 84 52.72 -7.75 -44.07
C VAL A 84 52.56 -9.10 -43.40
N PHE A 85 53.02 -10.14 -44.09
CA PHE A 85 52.92 -11.53 -43.65
C PHE A 85 54.32 -12.12 -43.42
N PRO A 86 54.50 -12.96 -42.38
CA PRO A 86 55.79 -13.61 -42.12
C PRO A 86 56.09 -14.76 -43.10
N ASN A 87 55.07 -15.34 -43.75
CA ASN A 87 55.24 -16.41 -44.74
C ASN A 87 54.13 -16.38 -45.81
N LEU A 88 54.38 -17.06 -46.93
CA LEU A 88 53.46 -17.11 -48.07
C LEU A 88 52.16 -17.88 -47.75
N ALA A 89 52.25 -18.96 -46.98
CA ALA A 89 51.11 -19.78 -46.59
C ALA A 89 50.04 -18.98 -45.81
N LEU A 90 50.47 -18.06 -44.95
CA LEU A 90 49.57 -17.17 -44.21
C LEU A 90 48.96 -16.11 -45.13
N ALA A 91 49.71 -15.62 -46.11
CA ALA A 91 49.21 -14.67 -47.10
C ALA A 91 48.08 -15.30 -47.97
N GLU A 92 48.19 -16.59 -48.30
CA GLU A 92 47.18 -17.34 -49.06
C GLU A 92 45.90 -17.62 -48.24
N HIS A 93 46.06 -18.01 -46.98
CA HIS A 93 44.94 -18.40 -46.10
C HIS A 93 44.23 -17.23 -45.41
N PHE A 94 44.73 -16.00 -45.56
CA PHE A 94 44.10 -14.82 -44.97
C PHE A 94 42.75 -14.52 -45.65
N ARG A 95 41.65 -14.81 -44.93
CA ARG A 95 40.26 -14.74 -45.43
C ARG A 95 39.57 -13.36 -45.39
N PRO A 96 39.84 -12.46 -44.43
CA PRO A 96 39.42 -11.08 -44.60
C PRO A 96 40.15 -10.58 -45.85
N GLY A 97 39.44 -10.04 -46.84
CA GLY A 97 40.11 -9.46 -48.01
C GLY A 97 41.27 -8.57 -47.54
N TRP A 98 42.35 -8.46 -48.33
CA TRP A 98 43.52 -7.61 -48.02
C TRP A 98 43.20 -6.10 -47.99
N TRP A 99 41.94 -5.78 -47.69
CA TRP A 99 41.36 -4.49 -47.46
C TRP A 99 42.12 -3.79 -46.34
N ARG A 100 42.80 -2.72 -46.74
CA ARG A 100 43.60 -1.84 -45.89
C ARG A 100 42.72 -1.19 -44.83
N ALA A 101 42.69 -1.75 -43.62
CA ALA A 101 42.05 -1.13 -42.49
C ALA A 101 42.88 0.08 -42.03
N GLY A 102 42.29 1.27 -42.09
CA GLY A 102 42.85 2.48 -41.48
C GLY A 102 43.68 3.36 -42.43
N ARG A 103 43.03 4.04 -43.37
CA ARG A 103 43.60 5.24 -43.98
C ARG A 103 43.66 6.35 -42.91
N LYS A 104 44.83 6.63 -42.34
CA LYS A 104 45.10 7.98 -41.85
C LYS A 104 45.53 8.80 -43.08
N PRO A 105 44.78 9.84 -43.50
CA PRO A 105 45.26 10.74 -44.54
C PRO A 105 46.56 11.38 -44.03
N ARG A 106 47.70 10.97 -44.59
CA ARG A 106 48.94 11.71 -44.44
C ARG A 106 48.90 12.82 -45.49
N PRO A 107 48.90 14.10 -45.11
CA PRO A 107 49.12 15.17 -46.08
C PRO A 107 50.53 14.99 -46.63
N LEU A 108 50.63 14.45 -47.84
CA LEU A 108 51.88 14.36 -48.59
C LEU A 108 51.99 15.63 -49.41
N GLY A 109 52.59 16.63 -48.78
CA GLY A 109 52.97 17.89 -49.38
C GLY A 109 53.72 18.69 -48.33
N PHE A 110 54.95 19.08 -48.63
CA PHE A 110 55.53 20.21 -47.93
C PHE A 110 54.75 21.44 -48.39
N ALA A 111 53.85 21.97 -47.56
CA ALA A 111 53.49 23.37 -47.71
C ALA A 111 54.78 24.17 -47.44
N PRO A 112 55.23 25.05 -48.33
CA PRO A 112 56.44 25.82 -48.09
C PRO A 112 56.19 26.73 -46.87
N GLY A 113 56.99 26.57 -45.81
CA GLY A 113 57.01 27.48 -44.67
C GLY A 113 56.31 27.03 -43.39
N GLN A 114 56.41 25.76 -42.99
CA GLN A 114 56.10 25.38 -41.61
C GLN A 114 57.34 24.78 -40.94
N ASP A 115 57.92 25.60 -40.05
CA ASP A 115 59.00 25.24 -39.16
C ASP A 115 58.62 24.03 -38.29
N HIS A 116 59.62 23.23 -37.99
CA HIS A 116 59.54 22.03 -37.19
C HIS A 116 58.97 22.33 -35.79
N LEU A 117 57.70 22.00 -35.54
CA LEU A 117 57.21 21.87 -34.16
C LEU A 117 57.70 20.52 -33.59
N PRO A 118 58.29 20.49 -32.37
CA PRO A 118 58.66 19.25 -31.71
C PRO A 118 57.43 18.38 -31.42
N PRO A 119 57.61 17.07 -31.16
CA PRO A 119 56.50 16.13 -31.06
C PRO A 119 55.54 16.56 -29.94
N ALA A 120 54.29 16.83 -30.31
CA ALA A 120 53.25 17.16 -29.36
C ALA A 120 53.14 16.04 -28.32
N GLU A 121 53.34 16.40 -27.05
CA GLU A 121 52.92 15.61 -25.91
C GLU A 121 51.46 15.20 -26.08
N SER A 122 51.16 14.00 -25.59
CA SER A 122 49.90 13.31 -25.79
C SER A 122 48.73 14.17 -25.30
N ALA A 123 47.80 14.47 -26.21
CA ALA A 123 46.58 15.21 -25.89
C ALA A 123 45.79 14.52 -24.74
N PRO A 124 45.20 15.29 -23.82
CA PRO A 124 44.36 14.73 -22.77
C PRO A 124 43.15 14.02 -23.37
N HIS A 125 42.86 12.81 -22.90
CA HIS A 125 41.69 12.03 -23.32
C HIS A 125 40.40 12.82 -23.00
N PRO A 126 39.39 12.83 -23.88
CA PRO A 126 38.16 13.60 -23.66
C PRO A 126 37.34 13.02 -22.49
N ALA A 127 37.50 13.60 -21.30
CA ALA A 127 36.82 13.20 -20.06
C ALA A 127 35.30 13.48 -20.03
N GLY A 128 34.76 14.25 -20.98
CA GLY A 128 33.35 14.68 -20.97
C GLY A 128 32.32 13.59 -21.26
N ILE A 129 32.64 12.62 -22.13
CA ILE A 129 31.68 11.57 -22.52
C ILE A 129 31.57 10.49 -21.42
N HIS A 130 32.67 10.23 -20.70
CA HIS A 130 32.68 9.25 -19.61
C HIS A 130 31.94 9.78 -18.37
N ALA A 131 32.04 11.08 -18.06
CA ALA A 131 31.28 11.71 -16.99
C ALA A 131 29.76 11.71 -17.25
N LEU A 132 29.33 12.05 -18.47
CA LEU A 132 27.91 12.00 -18.86
C LEU A 132 27.37 10.55 -18.85
N ARG A 133 28.17 9.58 -19.33
CA ARG A 133 27.81 8.15 -19.25
C ARG A 133 27.70 7.65 -17.81
N ALA A 134 28.60 8.08 -16.92
CA ALA A 134 28.53 7.72 -15.50
C ALA A 134 27.29 8.29 -14.83
N LEU A 135 26.89 9.53 -15.15
CA LEU A 135 25.65 10.13 -14.66
C LEU A 135 24.40 9.39 -15.17
N ILE A 136 24.36 9.03 -16.46
CA ILE A 136 23.25 8.25 -17.04
C ILE A 136 23.14 6.88 -16.38
N LEU A 137 24.27 6.20 -16.15
CA LEU A 137 24.28 4.89 -15.48
C LEU A 137 23.86 4.99 -14.02
N LEU A 138 24.26 6.04 -13.31
CA LEU A 138 23.84 6.28 -11.92
C LEU A 138 22.33 6.56 -11.86
N LEU A 139 21.79 7.38 -12.76
CA LEU A 139 20.37 7.69 -12.82
C LEU A 139 19.54 6.47 -13.22
N ALA A 140 20.04 5.62 -14.14
CA ALA A 140 19.44 4.34 -14.47
C ALA A 140 19.49 3.35 -13.29
N ALA A 141 20.61 3.29 -12.56
CA ALA A 141 20.73 2.45 -11.37
C ALA A 141 19.76 2.89 -10.27
N VAL A 142 19.63 4.20 -10.02
CA VAL A 142 18.63 4.76 -9.10
C VAL A 142 17.22 4.41 -9.55
N LEU A 143 16.89 4.60 -10.83
CA LEU A 143 15.58 4.26 -11.39
C LEU A 143 15.25 2.78 -11.18
N ILE A 144 16.20 1.88 -11.46
CA ILE A 144 16.08 0.44 -11.23
C ILE A 144 15.88 0.15 -9.73
N LEU A 145 16.63 0.81 -8.84
CA LEU A 145 16.50 0.64 -7.39
C LEU A 145 15.14 1.12 -6.88
N THR A 146 14.64 2.27 -7.35
CA THR A 146 13.28 2.73 -7.04
C THR A 146 12.22 1.82 -7.61
N GLY A 147 12.37 1.32 -8.84
CA GLY A 147 11.45 0.36 -9.43
C GLY A 147 11.43 -0.95 -8.64
N LEU A 148 12.59 -1.44 -8.21
CA LEU A 148 12.72 -2.62 -7.37
C LEU A 148 12.12 -2.41 -5.97
N ALA A 149 12.32 -1.24 -5.36
CA ALA A 149 11.71 -0.90 -4.08
C ALA A 149 10.17 -0.77 -4.19
N LEU A 150 9.68 -0.16 -5.27
CA LEU A 150 8.24 0.00 -5.52
C LEU A 150 7.56 -1.36 -5.74
N THR A 151 8.19 -2.25 -6.52
CA THR A 151 7.73 -3.63 -6.71
C THR A 151 7.83 -4.47 -5.44
N ALA A 152 8.86 -4.28 -4.62
CA ALA A 152 8.99 -4.94 -3.32
C ALA A 152 7.91 -4.51 -2.32
N GLY A 153 7.48 -3.24 -2.35
CA GLY A 153 6.36 -2.75 -1.55
C GLY A 153 5.03 -3.44 -1.88
N VAL A 154 4.80 -3.76 -3.16
CA VAL A 154 3.63 -4.55 -3.62
C VAL A 154 3.77 -6.04 -3.26
N ALA A 155 4.99 -6.51 -2.99
CA ALA A 155 5.28 -7.90 -2.65
C ALA A 155 5.19 -8.22 -1.14
N ILE A 156 4.67 -7.32 -0.30
CA ILE A 156 4.56 -7.61 1.14
C ILE A 156 3.28 -8.41 1.40
N PRO A 157 3.37 -9.63 1.96
CA PRO A 157 2.20 -10.45 2.24
C PRO A 157 1.38 -9.83 3.37
N THR A 158 0.07 -9.70 3.13
CA THR A 158 -0.95 -9.18 4.03
C THR A 158 -2.12 -10.15 4.01
N ALA A 159 -2.70 -10.44 5.17
CA ALA A 159 -3.88 -11.29 5.29
C ALA A 159 -5.00 -10.50 5.95
N THR A 160 -6.20 -10.57 5.38
CA THR A 160 -7.41 -10.02 5.97
C THR A 160 -8.32 -11.16 6.38
N LEU A 161 -8.66 -11.21 7.66
CA LEU A 161 -9.51 -12.21 8.26
C LEU A 161 -10.83 -11.56 8.66
N ARG A 162 -11.91 -11.98 8.01
CA ARG A 162 -13.27 -11.50 8.31
C ARG A 162 -13.99 -12.51 9.17
N ILE A 163 -14.40 -12.08 10.35
CA ILE A 163 -15.07 -12.90 11.35
C ILE A 163 -16.47 -12.33 11.57
N ARG A 164 -17.51 -13.14 11.39
CA ARG A 164 -18.88 -12.80 11.80
C ARG A 164 -19.19 -13.49 13.12
N SER A 165 -19.19 -12.73 14.20
CA SER A 165 -19.53 -13.25 15.52
C SER A 165 -21.03 -13.51 15.61
N ARG A 166 -21.43 -14.59 16.28
CA ARG A 166 -22.84 -14.76 16.65
C ARG A 166 -23.20 -13.74 17.73
N GLN A 167 -24.34 -13.06 17.56
CA GLN A 167 -24.90 -12.18 18.58
C GLN A 167 -25.78 -12.99 19.54
N LEU A 168 -25.65 -12.76 20.84
CA LEU A 168 -26.43 -13.45 21.87
C LEU A 168 -27.32 -12.44 22.59
N PRO A 169 -28.67 -12.53 22.49
CA PRO A 169 -29.53 -11.67 23.27
C PRO A 169 -29.37 -11.99 24.76
N VAL A 170 -29.24 -10.95 25.59
CA VAL A 170 -29.15 -11.09 27.05
C VAL A 170 -30.08 -10.09 27.71
N GLN A 171 -30.70 -10.54 28.80
CA GLN A 171 -31.61 -9.75 29.62
C GLN A 171 -31.23 -9.94 31.08
N VAL A 172 -31.17 -8.82 31.80
CA VAL A 172 -30.98 -8.82 33.26
C VAL A 172 -32.05 -7.92 33.86
N ILE A 173 -32.63 -8.40 34.94
CA ILE A 173 -33.59 -7.65 35.77
C ILE A 173 -32.86 -7.35 37.06
N THR A 174 -32.85 -6.09 37.49
CA THR A 174 -32.38 -5.74 38.83
C THR A 174 -33.20 -4.64 39.45
N ASP A 175 -33.38 -4.74 40.76
CA ASP A 175 -34.03 -3.73 41.57
C ASP A 175 -33.00 -2.66 41.99
N PHE A 176 -33.43 -1.41 41.99
CA PHE A 176 -32.66 -0.24 42.38
C PHE A 176 -33.51 0.70 43.23
N THR A 177 -32.85 1.54 44.03
CA THR A 177 -33.50 2.57 44.84
C THR A 177 -33.06 3.95 44.37
N ALA A 178 -34.00 4.86 44.16
CA ALA A 178 -33.74 6.25 43.83
C ALA A 178 -33.68 7.11 45.09
N ASP A 179 -32.60 7.87 45.28
CA ASP A 179 -32.49 8.79 46.41
C ASP A 179 -32.10 10.19 45.93
N PRO A 180 -32.95 11.21 46.17
CA PRO A 180 -32.64 12.58 45.80
C PRO A 180 -31.59 13.26 46.70
N ALA A 181 -31.25 12.68 47.85
CA ALA A 181 -30.20 13.21 48.72
C ALA A 181 -28.79 12.81 48.27
N LEU A 182 -28.66 11.82 47.39
CA LEU A 182 -27.39 11.31 46.90
C LEU A 182 -26.93 12.07 45.65
N THR A 183 -25.64 12.42 45.60
CA THR A 183 -25.00 13.02 44.42
C THR A 183 -24.22 11.99 43.60
N GLU A 184 -23.79 10.91 44.25
CA GLU A 184 -23.02 9.83 43.64
C GLU A 184 -23.72 8.49 43.84
N THR A 185 -23.52 7.59 42.88
CA THR A 185 -24.08 6.24 42.89
C THR A 185 -23.37 5.37 43.92
N VAL A 186 -24.14 4.75 44.82
CA VAL A 186 -23.60 3.84 45.84
C VAL A 186 -24.32 2.49 45.76
N ALA A 187 -23.60 1.48 45.28
CA ALA A 187 -24.10 0.10 45.12
C ALA A 187 -25.36 -0.02 44.25
N GLN A 188 -26.56 -0.07 44.85
CA GLN A 188 -27.86 -0.15 44.16
C GLN A 188 -28.71 1.11 44.36
N ILE A 189 -28.15 2.14 45.00
CA ILE A 189 -28.82 3.41 45.23
C ILE A 189 -28.30 4.42 44.21
N LEU A 190 -29.23 5.00 43.46
CA LEU A 190 -28.96 5.93 42.37
C LEU A 190 -29.31 7.36 42.79
N PRO A 191 -28.47 8.35 42.42
CA PRO A 191 -28.83 9.75 42.59
C PRO A 191 -30.05 10.06 41.71
N ALA A 192 -31.07 10.66 42.32
CA ALA A 192 -32.27 11.05 41.62
C ALA A 192 -32.46 12.57 41.65
N ARG A 193 -32.87 13.15 40.53
CA ARG A 193 -33.30 14.55 40.49
C ARG A 193 -34.80 14.60 40.75
N GLN A 194 -35.21 15.36 41.74
CA GLN A 194 -36.63 15.65 41.94
C GLN A 194 -37.06 16.72 40.93
N ILE A 195 -38.12 16.42 40.18
CA ILE A 195 -38.72 17.32 39.20
C ILE A 195 -40.09 17.69 39.73
N SER A 196 -40.38 18.98 39.75
CA SER A 196 -41.68 19.53 40.12
C SER A 196 -42.18 20.47 39.04
N LEU A 197 -43.38 20.27 38.54
CA LEU A 197 -44.04 21.12 37.56
C LEU A 197 -45.43 21.50 38.07
N ASP A 198 -45.69 22.80 38.18
CA ASP A 198 -47.03 23.31 38.50
C ASP A 198 -47.81 23.47 37.19
N GLN A 199 -48.87 22.68 37.03
CA GLN A 199 -49.66 22.60 35.80
C GLN A 199 -51.13 22.97 36.08
N PRO A 200 -51.69 23.98 35.38
CA PRO A 200 -53.13 24.21 35.36
C PRO A 200 -53.85 23.15 34.51
N TRP A 201 -55.02 22.72 34.95
CA TRP A 201 -55.87 21.72 34.30
C TRP A 201 -57.34 22.14 34.34
N GLU A 202 -58.02 22.10 33.19
CA GLU A 202 -59.43 22.46 33.07
C GLU A 202 -60.28 21.24 32.73
N ALA A 203 -61.43 21.11 33.37
CA ALA A 203 -62.38 20.04 33.12
C ALA A 203 -63.82 20.55 33.12
N THR A 204 -64.62 20.08 32.17
CA THR A 204 -66.05 20.43 32.03
C THR A 204 -66.86 19.14 32.00
N SER A 205 -67.99 19.08 32.71
CA SER A 205 -68.95 17.97 32.56
C SER A 205 -70.35 18.44 32.15
N SER A 206 -71.09 17.49 31.58
CA SER A 206 -72.53 17.61 31.35
C SER A 206 -73.27 17.48 32.69
N ALA A 207 -74.07 18.50 33.06
CA ALA A 207 -74.79 18.53 34.33
C ALA A 207 -75.90 17.46 34.39
N THR A 208 -75.94 16.68 35.47
CA THR A 208 -76.95 15.63 35.72
C THR A 208 -78.04 16.06 36.71
N GLY A 209 -77.93 17.27 37.29
CA GLY A 209 -78.98 17.89 38.11
C GLY A 209 -78.77 17.79 39.63
N ASP A 210 -77.77 17.02 40.08
CA ASP A 210 -77.29 17.02 41.47
C ASP A 210 -75.92 17.70 41.57
N THR A 211 -75.91 18.93 42.07
CA THR A 211 -74.72 19.78 42.14
C THR A 211 -73.57 19.22 42.99
N ALA A 212 -73.84 18.32 43.95
CA ALA A 212 -72.78 17.76 44.80
C ALA A 212 -72.14 16.52 44.21
N GLU A 213 -72.95 15.63 43.61
CA GLU A 213 -72.45 14.44 42.92
C GLU A 213 -71.76 14.79 41.61
N ASP A 214 -72.28 15.78 40.86
CA ASP A 214 -71.67 16.26 39.63
C ASP A 214 -70.26 16.83 39.90
N ARG A 215 -70.08 17.61 40.97
CA ARG A 215 -68.75 18.13 41.37
C ARG A 215 -67.74 17.02 41.66
N ARG A 216 -68.13 15.99 42.42
CA ARG A 216 -67.21 14.87 42.73
C ARG A 216 -66.80 14.12 41.47
N ARG A 217 -67.75 13.88 40.55
CA ARG A 217 -67.45 13.23 39.28
C ARG A 217 -66.46 14.04 38.44
N ILE A 218 -66.65 15.36 38.33
CA ILE A 218 -65.74 16.24 37.60
C ILE A 218 -64.34 16.18 38.20
N VAL A 219 -64.22 16.28 39.53
CA VAL A 219 -62.93 16.22 40.23
C VAL A 219 -62.25 14.86 40.04
N GLU A 220 -63.00 13.76 40.16
CA GLU A 220 -62.46 12.41 39.95
C GLU A 220 -62.00 12.19 38.50
N GLU A 221 -62.77 12.66 37.52
CA GLU A 221 -62.43 12.58 36.11
C GLU A 221 -61.21 13.44 35.78
N ALA A 222 -61.16 14.67 36.28
CA ALA A 222 -60.04 15.58 36.11
C ALA A 222 -58.78 15.02 36.78
N THR A 223 -58.88 14.50 38.01
CA THR A 223 -57.75 13.88 38.72
C THR A 223 -57.24 12.65 37.99
N ARG A 224 -58.14 11.82 37.44
CA ARG A 224 -57.77 10.64 36.65
C ARG A 224 -57.09 11.02 35.34
N GLY A 225 -57.61 12.03 34.63
CA GLY A 225 -57.02 12.57 33.41
C GLY A 225 -55.64 13.17 33.66
N LEU A 226 -55.51 13.97 34.71
CA LEU A 226 -54.25 14.57 35.13
C LEU A 226 -53.22 13.51 35.54
N THR A 227 -53.62 12.47 36.30
CA THR A 227 -52.73 11.37 36.68
C THR A 227 -52.26 10.57 35.46
N ALA A 228 -53.11 10.40 34.45
CA ALA A 228 -52.74 9.75 33.19
C ALA A 228 -51.80 10.60 32.33
N ALA A 229 -51.96 11.93 32.34
CA ALA A 229 -51.13 12.86 31.56
C ALA A 229 -49.82 13.26 32.28
N ALA A 230 -49.76 13.14 33.60
CA ALA A 230 -48.63 13.58 34.42
C ALA A 230 -47.26 13.01 34.00
N PRO A 231 -47.13 11.70 33.66
CA PRO A 231 -45.85 11.15 33.20
C PRO A 231 -45.35 11.79 31.91
N ASP A 232 -46.24 12.08 30.96
CA ASP A 232 -45.88 12.65 29.66
C ASP A 232 -45.49 14.13 29.80
N LEU A 233 -46.18 14.88 30.66
CA LEU A 233 -45.84 16.26 30.99
C LEU A 233 -44.50 16.38 31.69
N LEU A 234 -44.25 15.53 32.70
CA LEU A 234 -42.95 15.50 33.39
C LEU A 234 -41.83 15.00 32.46
N ALA A 235 -42.13 14.08 31.53
CA ALA A 235 -41.15 13.59 30.57
C ALA A 235 -40.66 14.67 29.59
N ALA A 236 -41.47 15.70 29.33
CA ALA A 236 -41.10 16.82 28.48
C ALA A 236 -40.07 17.77 29.13
N GLU A 237 -40.01 17.82 30.46
CA GLU A 237 -39.08 18.64 31.25
C GLU A 237 -37.77 17.92 31.62
N LEU A 238 -37.58 16.70 31.11
CA LEU A 238 -36.36 15.91 31.35
C LEU A 238 -35.18 16.40 30.51
N GLU A 239 -33.98 16.26 31.06
CA GLU A 239 -32.77 16.40 30.27
C GLU A 239 -32.61 15.21 29.29
N PRO A 240 -31.90 15.37 28.15
CA PRO A 240 -31.78 14.31 27.14
C PRO A 240 -31.19 12.99 27.67
N ASP A 241 -30.33 13.04 28.69
CA ASP A 241 -29.69 11.90 29.33
C ASP A 241 -30.44 11.38 30.56
N GLU A 242 -31.56 11.98 30.92
CA GLU A 242 -32.39 11.58 32.05
C GLU A 242 -33.54 10.67 31.63
N ARG A 243 -34.05 9.93 32.61
CA ARG A 243 -35.25 9.12 32.47
C ARG A 243 -36.11 9.20 33.71
N LEU A 244 -37.39 9.51 33.50
CA LEU A 244 -38.39 9.54 34.56
C LEU A 244 -38.64 8.14 35.11
N ILE A 245 -38.69 8.03 36.43
CA ILE A 245 -39.21 6.86 37.12
C ILE A 245 -40.73 7.03 37.15
N THR A 246 -41.43 6.53 36.14
CA THR A 246 -42.90 6.64 36.02
C THR A 246 -43.65 6.28 37.32
N PRO A 247 -43.25 5.22 38.08
CA PRO A 247 -43.90 4.89 39.36
C PRO A 247 -43.76 5.94 40.48
N SER A 248 -42.75 6.81 40.39
CA SER A 248 -42.49 7.85 41.39
C SER A 248 -43.37 9.09 41.23
N VAL A 249 -44.11 9.18 40.11
CA VAL A 249 -44.95 10.35 39.82
C VAL A 249 -46.05 10.48 40.88
N ARG A 250 -46.20 11.69 41.40
CA ARG A 250 -47.23 12.09 42.36
C ARG A 250 -47.92 13.35 41.83
N VAL A 251 -49.24 13.37 41.95
CA VAL A 251 -50.05 14.54 41.63
C VAL A 251 -50.57 15.10 42.95
N ASN A 252 -50.21 16.33 43.26
CA ASN A 252 -50.69 17.03 44.44
C ASN A 252 -51.51 18.24 44.01
N ILE A 253 -52.79 18.30 44.39
CA ILE A 253 -53.67 19.42 44.02
C ILE A 253 -53.38 20.58 44.96
N ILE A 254 -52.97 21.72 44.40
CA ILE A 254 -52.68 22.95 45.14
C ILE A 254 -53.94 23.77 45.34
N ASP A 255 -54.73 23.92 44.28
CA ASP A 255 -55.91 24.76 44.26
C ASP A 255 -57.03 24.18 43.38
N GLU A 256 -58.27 24.42 43.79
CA GLU A 256 -59.49 23.93 43.15
C GLU A 256 -60.51 25.07 43.10
N THR A 257 -60.79 25.58 41.91
CA THR A 257 -61.76 26.65 41.69
C THR A 257 -62.84 26.20 40.72
N PHE A 258 -64.10 26.36 41.12
CA PHE A 258 -65.25 26.18 40.24
C PHE A 258 -65.78 27.53 39.77
N ASP A 259 -65.95 27.69 38.46
CA ASP A 259 -66.71 28.81 37.92
C ASP A 259 -68.22 28.55 38.03
N SER A 260 -68.98 29.64 38.08
CA SER A 260 -70.43 29.74 37.95
C SER A 260 -71.01 29.02 36.73
N ALA A 261 -70.21 28.79 35.68
CA ALA A 261 -70.57 28.01 34.50
C ALA A 261 -70.46 26.47 34.69
N GLY A 262 -69.98 25.98 35.85
CA GLY A 262 -69.76 24.55 36.09
C GLY A 262 -68.43 24.02 35.54
N GLU A 263 -67.51 24.93 35.19
CA GLU A 263 -66.15 24.60 34.77
C GLU A 263 -65.24 24.48 35.99
N LEU A 264 -64.44 23.41 36.04
CA LEU A 264 -63.46 23.17 37.09
C LEU A 264 -62.07 23.57 36.59
N SER A 265 -61.43 24.49 37.30
CA SER A 265 -60.02 24.84 37.12
C SER A 265 -59.23 24.29 38.31
N LEU A 266 -58.29 23.40 38.04
CA LEU A 266 -57.38 22.80 39.01
C LEU A 266 -55.97 23.30 38.77
N ASN A 267 -55.29 23.68 39.83
CA ASN A 267 -53.83 23.84 39.80
C ASN A 267 -53.21 22.69 40.56
N ALA A 268 -52.39 21.89 39.87
CA ALA A 268 -51.74 20.74 40.47
C ALA A 268 -50.22 20.81 40.33
N ARG A 269 -49.53 20.39 41.38
CA ARG A 269 -48.10 20.13 41.37
C ARG A 269 -47.86 18.68 41.00
N LEU A 270 -47.17 18.48 39.89
CA LEU A 270 -46.67 17.19 39.44
C LEU A 270 -45.26 17.02 40.00
N GLU A 271 -45.03 15.99 40.80
CA GLU A 271 -43.71 15.65 41.31
C GLU A 271 -43.26 14.28 40.80
N GLY A 272 -41.98 14.12 40.49
CA GLY A 272 -41.41 12.84 40.08
C GLY A 272 -39.91 12.80 40.28
N LEU A 273 -39.36 11.59 40.26
CA LEU A 273 -37.93 11.34 40.32
C LEU A 273 -37.41 10.99 38.93
N ALA A 274 -36.32 11.64 38.51
CA ALA A 274 -35.58 11.32 37.30
C ALA A 274 -34.19 10.79 37.65
N VAL A 275 -33.73 9.80 36.89
CA VAL A 275 -32.39 9.21 37.03
C VAL A 275 -31.63 9.33 35.73
N ARG A 276 -30.31 9.51 35.80
CA ARG A 276 -29.47 9.57 34.60
C ARG A 276 -29.32 8.18 33.97
N LYS A 277 -29.46 8.12 32.65
CA LYS A 277 -29.28 6.90 31.85
C LYS A 277 -27.85 6.36 31.97
N ALA A 278 -26.85 7.24 32.06
CA ALA A 278 -25.45 6.86 32.20
C ALA A 278 -25.19 6.09 33.51
N ASP A 279 -25.77 6.54 34.62
CA ASP A 279 -25.64 5.88 35.93
C ASP A 279 -26.26 4.48 35.89
N LEU A 280 -27.47 4.36 35.34
CA LEU A 280 -28.13 3.07 35.12
C LEU A 280 -27.28 2.12 34.25
N GLN A 281 -26.77 2.62 33.13
CA GLN A 281 -25.94 1.82 32.22
C GLN A 281 -24.66 1.35 32.91
N SER A 282 -24.01 2.19 33.71
CA SER A 282 -22.78 1.84 34.41
C SER A 282 -22.95 0.68 35.41
N LEU A 283 -24.13 0.59 36.04
CA LEU A 283 -24.44 -0.47 37.01
C LEU A 283 -24.91 -1.77 36.34
N VAL A 284 -25.67 -1.66 35.25
CA VAL A 284 -26.28 -2.82 34.60
C VAL A 284 -25.35 -3.49 33.59
N LEU A 285 -24.49 -2.74 32.91
CA LEU A 285 -23.59 -3.28 31.88
C LEU A 285 -22.63 -4.37 32.40
N PRO A 286 -22.00 -4.25 33.59
CA PRO A 286 -21.17 -5.32 34.15
C PRO A 286 -21.98 -6.59 34.45
N ARG A 287 -23.24 -6.45 34.87
CA ARG A 287 -24.14 -7.59 35.15
C ARG A 287 -24.59 -8.27 33.87
N LEU A 288 -24.93 -7.51 32.84
CA LEU A 288 -25.22 -8.03 31.50
C LEU A 288 -24.02 -8.80 30.94
N THR A 289 -22.81 -8.27 31.13
CA THR A 289 -21.57 -8.93 30.71
C THR A 289 -21.29 -10.20 31.50
N ALA A 290 -21.52 -10.20 32.83
CA ALA A 290 -21.36 -11.39 33.68
C ALA A 290 -22.37 -12.50 33.38
N ALA A 291 -23.55 -12.15 32.85
CA ALA A 291 -24.56 -13.13 32.41
C ALA A 291 -24.20 -13.78 31.06
N LEU A 292 -23.25 -13.20 30.30
CA LEU A 292 -22.80 -13.75 29.03
C LEU A 292 -21.68 -14.81 29.24
N PRO A 293 -21.52 -15.76 28.30
CA PRO A 293 -20.41 -16.71 28.33
C PRO A 293 -19.05 -16.01 28.26
N ALA A 294 -17.99 -16.69 28.72
CA ALA A 294 -16.62 -16.20 28.58
C ALA A 294 -16.29 -15.84 27.12
N GLY A 295 -15.60 -14.71 26.92
CA GLY A 295 -15.27 -14.20 25.59
C GLY A 295 -16.38 -13.35 24.94
N TYR A 296 -17.48 -13.07 25.63
CA TYR A 296 -18.51 -12.12 25.21
C TYR A 296 -18.55 -10.89 26.11
N ALA A 297 -18.90 -9.75 25.51
CA ALA A 297 -19.17 -8.51 26.21
C ALA A 297 -20.52 -7.95 25.75
N ALA A 298 -21.26 -7.34 26.68
CA ALA A 298 -22.49 -6.65 26.35
C ALA A 298 -22.20 -5.41 25.48
N ASP A 299 -22.99 -5.19 24.43
CA ASP A 299 -22.89 -3.99 23.61
C ASP A 299 -23.38 -2.77 24.42
N PRO A 300 -22.52 -1.77 24.68
CA PRO A 300 -22.90 -0.59 25.46
C PRO A 300 -23.83 0.35 24.70
N THR A 301 -23.83 0.33 23.36
CA THR A 301 -24.61 1.25 22.52
C THR A 301 -26.05 0.77 22.30
N GLY A 302 -26.27 -0.54 22.32
CA GLY A 302 -27.58 -1.17 22.08
C GLY A 302 -28.41 -1.42 23.34
N VAL A 303 -28.01 -0.88 24.51
CA VAL A 303 -28.71 -1.15 25.77
C VAL A 303 -30.07 -0.48 25.79
N GLN A 304 -31.12 -1.30 25.80
CA GLN A 304 -32.49 -0.86 26.05
C GLN A 304 -32.81 -1.04 27.53
N LEU A 305 -33.34 0.00 28.15
CA LEU A 305 -33.75 0.00 29.55
C LEU A 305 -35.27 0.12 29.62
N GLY A 306 -35.91 -0.82 30.31
CA GLY A 306 -37.30 -0.73 30.78
C GLY A 306 -37.30 -0.48 32.29
N ILE A 307 -38.13 0.46 32.74
CA ILE A 307 -38.29 0.78 34.16
C ILE A 307 -39.71 0.43 34.57
N GLU A 308 -39.86 -0.38 35.61
CA GLU A 308 -41.12 -0.87 36.14
C GLU A 308 -41.15 -0.67 37.67
N LEU A 309 -42.33 -0.85 38.28
CA LEU A 309 -42.51 -0.83 39.74
C LEU A 309 -41.61 -1.91 40.38
N GLY A 310 -40.90 -1.52 41.45
CA GLY A 310 -40.18 -2.45 42.31
C GLY A 310 -41.14 -3.39 43.05
N GLY A 311 -40.62 -4.52 43.51
CA GLY A 311 -41.41 -5.49 44.30
C GLY A 311 -41.74 -5.02 45.72
N GLU A 312 -41.01 -4.03 46.24
CA GLU A 312 -41.20 -3.44 47.56
C GLU A 312 -42.03 -2.14 47.46
N PRO A 313 -42.95 -1.87 48.40
CA PRO A 313 -43.90 -0.75 48.36
C PRO A 313 -43.28 0.62 48.69
N LEU A 314 -41.96 0.71 48.85
CA LEU A 314 -41.28 1.98 49.08
C LEU A 314 -41.34 2.81 47.80
N ALA A 315 -41.74 4.08 47.92
CA ALA A 315 -42.00 5.00 46.81
C ALA A 315 -40.81 5.21 45.84
N ASN A 316 -39.62 4.73 46.23
CA ASN A 316 -38.36 4.97 45.58
C ASN A 316 -37.72 3.68 45.02
N ASP A 317 -38.31 2.51 45.25
CA ASP A 317 -37.80 1.24 44.73
C ASP A 317 -38.40 0.96 43.35
N PHE A 318 -37.54 0.70 42.38
CA PHE A 318 -37.93 0.44 41.01
C PHE A 318 -37.12 -0.71 40.42
N ARG A 319 -37.75 -1.41 39.50
CA ARG A 319 -37.14 -2.53 38.78
C ARG A 319 -36.68 -2.06 37.42
N VAL A 320 -35.44 -2.37 37.08
CA VAL A 320 -34.87 -2.09 35.76
C VAL A 320 -34.66 -3.40 35.03
N THR A 321 -35.35 -3.51 33.91
CA THR A 321 -35.15 -4.57 32.93
C THR A 321 -34.24 -4.04 31.84
N ALA A 322 -32.99 -4.51 31.80
CA ALA A 322 -32.08 -4.15 30.73
C ALA A 322 -31.94 -5.30 29.73
N THR A 323 -32.04 -4.94 28.45
CA THR A 323 -31.86 -5.86 27.33
C THR A 323 -30.78 -5.32 26.40
N THR A 324 -29.89 -6.21 25.94
CA THR A 324 -28.89 -5.87 24.94
C THR A 324 -28.45 -7.13 24.19
N VAL A 325 -27.60 -6.94 23.19
CA VAL A 325 -26.92 -8.03 22.48
C VAL A 325 -25.48 -8.16 22.98
N GLY A 326 -25.07 -9.38 23.29
CA GLY A 326 -23.69 -9.74 23.55
C GLY A 326 -22.93 -9.93 22.23
N ARG A 327 -21.76 -9.31 22.12
CA ARG A 327 -20.82 -9.48 21.01
C ARG A 327 -19.56 -10.17 21.51
N ALA A 328 -18.89 -10.95 20.67
CA ALA A 328 -17.60 -11.54 21.05
C ALA A 328 -16.59 -10.42 21.33
N SER A 329 -16.01 -10.45 22.53
CA SER A 329 -14.90 -9.59 22.93
C SER A 329 -13.62 -10.19 22.35
N ILE A 330 -13.24 -9.69 21.17
CA ILE A 330 -12.05 -10.15 20.45
C ILE A 330 -11.05 -9.01 20.45
N ASP A 331 -9.87 -9.25 21.03
CA ASP A 331 -8.72 -8.37 20.84
C ASP A 331 -8.04 -8.75 19.50
N PRO A 332 -8.15 -7.90 18.45
CA PRO A 332 -7.60 -8.21 17.15
C PRO A 332 -6.07 -8.28 17.16
N ALA A 333 -5.38 -7.54 18.05
CA ALA A 333 -3.93 -7.57 18.13
C ALA A 333 -3.43 -8.89 18.74
N ALA A 334 -4.01 -9.29 19.88
CA ALA A 334 -3.69 -10.57 20.52
C ALA A 334 -4.02 -11.77 19.62
N LEU A 335 -5.15 -11.71 18.90
CA LEU A 335 -5.55 -12.75 17.98
C LEU A 335 -4.63 -12.83 16.75
N ALA A 336 -4.19 -11.68 16.21
CA ALA A 336 -3.23 -11.64 15.10
C ALA A 336 -1.87 -12.24 15.48
N ASP A 337 -1.39 -12.00 16.70
CA ASP A 337 -0.16 -12.61 17.21
C ASP A 337 -0.28 -14.13 17.38
N LEU A 338 -1.44 -14.63 17.82
CA LEU A 338 -1.70 -16.06 17.95
C LEU A 338 -1.77 -16.79 16.60
N LEU A 339 -2.34 -16.15 15.57
CA LEU A 339 -2.57 -16.74 14.25
C LEU A 339 -1.35 -16.64 13.31
N ARG A 340 -0.31 -15.90 13.70
CA ARG A 340 0.94 -15.71 12.95
C ARG A 340 1.52 -17.02 12.44
N GLY A 341 1.78 -17.10 11.13
CA GLY A 341 2.45 -18.26 10.51
C GLY A 341 1.65 -19.58 10.52
N GLN A 342 0.43 -19.59 11.07
CA GLN A 342 -0.43 -20.78 11.04
C GLN A 342 -0.98 -21.03 9.62
N PRO A 343 -1.27 -22.28 9.25
CA PRO A 343 -2.03 -22.57 8.03
C PRO A 343 -3.41 -21.93 8.11
N ALA A 344 -3.88 -21.33 7.00
CA ALA A 344 -5.16 -20.64 6.95
C ALA A 344 -6.34 -21.55 7.35
N ALA A 345 -6.26 -22.84 6.99
CA ALA A 345 -7.28 -23.83 7.36
C ALA A 345 -7.29 -24.15 8.87
N ASP A 346 -6.13 -24.19 9.52
CA ASP A 346 -6.02 -24.45 10.95
C ASP A 346 -6.44 -23.22 11.75
N ALA A 347 -6.07 -22.02 11.29
CA ALA A 347 -6.54 -20.75 11.82
C ALA A 347 -8.07 -20.67 11.77
N ALA A 348 -8.68 -20.97 10.61
CA ALA A 348 -10.14 -20.99 10.46
C ALA A 348 -10.82 -21.99 11.41
N ARG A 349 -10.23 -23.18 11.59
CA ARG A 349 -10.75 -24.22 12.50
C ARG A 349 -10.61 -23.81 13.97
N TYR A 350 -9.49 -23.20 14.34
CA TYR A 350 -9.29 -22.68 15.68
C TYR A 350 -10.35 -21.62 16.01
N LEU A 351 -10.59 -20.68 15.10
CA LEU A 351 -11.58 -19.62 15.27
C LEU A 351 -12.99 -20.16 15.40
N SER A 352 -13.39 -21.14 14.58
CA SER A 352 -14.72 -21.75 14.67
C SER A 352 -14.93 -22.60 15.92
N THR A 353 -13.85 -23.07 16.54
CA THR A 353 -13.91 -23.88 17.77
C THR A 353 -13.85 -23.00 19.02
N ALA A 354 -13.00 -21.98 19.01
CA ALA A 354 -12.79 -21.08 20.15
C ALA A 354 -13.90 -20.03 20.28
N TYR A 355 -14.50 -19.60 19.16
CA TYR A 355 -15.54 -18.58 19.13
C TYR A 355 -16.82 -19.13 18.50
N GLN A 356 -17.99 -18.74 19.01
CA GLN A 356 -19.27 -19.09 18.36
C GLN A 356 -19.51 -18.12 17.21
N LEU A 357 -19.06 -18.51 16.02
CA LEU A 357 -19.22 -17.72 14.80
C LEU A 357 -20.60 -17.93 14.19
N ALA A 358 -21.18 -16.87 13.61
CA ALA A 358 -22.41 -16.96 12.84
C ALA A 358 -22.17 -17.60 11.46
N GLU A 359 -21.02 -17.29 10.86
CA GLU A 359 -20.58 -17.81 9.57
C GLU A 359 -19.10 -18.24 9.65
N PRO A 360 -18.66 -19.18 8.79
CA PRO A 360 -17.26 -19.54 8.72
C PRO A 360 -16.38 -18.32 8.41
N PRO A 361 -15.20 -18.20 9.04
CA PRO A 361 -14.34 -17.04 8.85
C PRO A 361 -13.77 -17.01 7.43
N TYR A 362 -13.81 -15.85 6.79
CA TYR A 362 -13.27 -15.67 5.45
C TYR A 362 -11.82 -15.18 5.53
N VAL A 363 -10.92 -15.86 4.83
CA VAL A 363 -9.48 -15.55 4.81
C VAL A 363 -9.10 -15.09 3.40
N ASP A 364 -8.71 -13.82 3.27
CA ASP A 364 -8.10 -13.29 2.04
C ASP A 364 -6.61 -13.06 2.28
N ILE A 365 -5.75 -13.59 1.41
CA ILE A 365 -4.29 -13.43 1.51
C ILE A 365 -3.77 -12.80 0.23
N ARG A 366 -3.10 -11.66 0.36
CA ARG A 366 -2.53 -10.90 -0.74
C ARG A 366 -1.04 -10.69 -0.51
N PRO A 367 -0.21 -10.69 -1.56
CA PRO A 367 -0.55 -11.05 -2.93
C PRO A 367 -0.73 -12.56 -3.10
N SER A 368 -1.45 -12.99 -4.14
CA SER A 368 -1.82 -14.40 -4.35
C SER A 368 -0.63 -15.37 -4.48
N TRP A 369 0.55 -14.90 -4.92
CA TRP A 369 1.75 -15.72 -4.99
C TRP A 369 2.18 -16.26 -3.62
N TRP A 370 1.90 -15.53 -2.53
CA TRP A 370 2.24 -15.95 -1.18
C TRP A 370 1.53 -17.25 -0.80
N TRP A 371 0.31 -17.46 -1.30
CA TRP A 371 -0.44 -18.70 -1.07
C TRP A 371 0.36 -19.93 -1.50
N GLY A 372 0.96 -19.90 -2.69
CA GLY A 372 1.82 -20.97 -3.20
C GLY A 372 3.15 -21.08 -2.45
N ALA A 373 3.84 -19.96 -2.24
CA ALA A 373 5.17 -19.94 -1.61
C ALA A 373 5.15 -20.39 -0.14
N SER A 374 4.09 -20.05 0.60
CA SER A 374 3.94 -20.34 2.03
C SER A 374 3.18 -21.63 2.33
N ARG A 375 2.72 -22.36 1.29
CA ARG A 375 1.81 -23.50 1.41
C ARG A 375 0.50 -23.14 2.15
N GLY A 376 -0.08 -21.99 1.84
CA GLY A 376 -1.35 -21.52 2.42
C GLY A 376 -1.25 -21.07 3.88
N ARG A 377 -0.11 -20.51 4.31
CA ARG A 377 0.08 -19.98 5.66
C ARG A 377 -0.18 -18.48 5.73
N LEU A 378 -0.64 -18.04 6.90
CA LEU A 378 -0.74 -16.62 7.24
C LEU A 378 0.66 -15.98 7.32
N PRO A 379 0.76 -14.65 7.10
CA PRO A 379 2.02 -13.92 7.26
C PRO A 379 2.67 -14.18 8.63
N TYR A 380 4.00 -14.19 8.66
CA TYR A 380 4.78 -14.35 9.91
C TYR A 380 4.85 -13.08 10.77
N ARG A 381 4.17 -12.03 10.35
CA ARG A 381 4.16 -10.72 10.97
C ARG A 381 2.73 -10.37 11.33
N ALA A 382 2.44 -10.19 12.62
CA ALA A 382 1.06 -9.94 13.08
C ALA A 382 0.53 -8.58 12.63
N ASP A 383 1.40 -7.57 12.45
CA ASP A 383 1.04 -6.27 11.84
C ASP A 383 0.51 -6.41 10.42
N ARG A 384 0.66 -7.58 9.79
CA ARG A 384 0.17 -7.90 8.45
C ARG A 384 -1.07 -8.78 8.45
N ILE A 385 -1.63 -9.10 9.61
CA ILE A 385 -2.88 -9.84 9.76
C ILE A 385 -3.92 -8.85 10.27
N HIS A 386 -4.85 -8.46 9.40
CA HIS A 386 -5.91 -7.51 9.72
C HIS A 386 -7.17 -8.31 10.03
N ILE A 387 -7.72 -8.12 11.23
CA ILE A 387 -8.90 -8.86 11.68
C ILE A 387 -10.08 -7.89 11.69
N GLU A 388 -11.05 -8.17 10.83
CA GLU A 388 -12.30 -7.42 10.72
C GLU A 388 -13.40 -8.24 11.41
N VAL A 389 -13.88 -7.76 12.56
CA VAL A 389 -15.03 -8.35 13.26
C VAL A 389 -16.28 -7.66 12.75
N LEU A 390 -17.09 -8.41 11.99
CA LEU A 390 -18.35 -7.97 11.45
C LEU A 390 -19.49 -8.37 12.42
N PRO A 391 -20.53 -7.52 12.55
CA PRO A 391 -21.68 -7.78 13.41
C PRO A 391 -22.54 -8.94 12.92
#